data_AF-A0A7C0UIF4-F1
#
_entry.id   AF-A0A7C0UIF4-F1
#
_cell.length_a   1.000
_cell.length_b   1.000
_cell.length_c   1.000
_cell.angle_alpha   90.00
_cell.angle_beta   90.00
_cell.angle_gamma   90.00
#
_symmetry.space_group_name_H-M   'P 1'
#
loop_
_entity.id
_entity.type
_entity.pdbx_description
1 polymer ?
#
loop_
_entity_poly.entity_id
_entity_poly.type
_entity_poly.pdbx_seq_one_letter_code
_entity_poly.pdbx_strand_id
1 'polypeptide(L)'
;MGKIVIPIKYDYDLDLTLYPSFTLAFFEKIGREWVKILGIFSGLKLTLRENVLKANIDDEEVVFNFSGLWYNPRDFISEVNRDYREAISKIIKVYGKLRLSINPYEKDKMFITIVLSQRTSFHVNVVKWVRKIFRSREPDFNIGRSYQIERAKEAYETCIEILGEDKNRVDPWTLRKLLLNCPNVGVKTVDAYLLFTRRNATFLAPADIHFRKFVQKFFQIRRKMPSKNYCMKYMCQTCPLKDKCITGWAMKNFGRLAGWLQTVAYVHDKNYCSKNRCETCPLRDVCKY
;
A
#
# COMPACT_ATOMS: atom_id res chain seq x y z
N MET A 1 7.25 -20.31 23.55
CA MET A 1 6.96 -19.47 22.35
C MET A 1 5.46 -19.38 22.22
N GLY A 2 4.89 -18.21 22.48
CA GLY A 2 3.45 -18.02 22.42
C GLY A 2 2.94 -18.10 20.97
N LYS A 3 1.68 -18.49 20.81
CA LYS A 3 1.02 -18.66 19.52
C LYS A 3 -0.31 -17.96 19.57
N ILE A 4 -0.53 -17.04 18.65
CA ILE A 4 -1.83 -16.40 18.45
C ILE A 4 -2.65 -17.17 17.43
N VAL A 5 -3.94 -17.27 17.72
CA VAL A 5 -4.97 -17.87 16.87
C VAL A 5 -6.11 -16.85 16.76
N ILE A 6 -6.21 -16.21 15.60
CA ILE A 6 -7.23 -15.18 15.34
C ILE A 6 -8.36 -15.80 14.51
N PRO A 7 -9.59 -15.87 15.03
CA PRO A 7 -10.76 -16.24 14.24
C PRO A 7 -11.11 -15.12 13.26
N ILE A 8 -11.36 -15.49 12.01
CA ILE A 8 -11.71 -14.60 10.92
C ILE A 8 -13.23 -14.48 10.83
N LYS A 9 -13.74 -13.27 11.12
CA LYS A 9 -15.19 -12.99 11.14
C LYS A 9 -15.80 -12.75 9.75
N TYR A 10 -14.99 -12.34 8.78
CA TYR A 10 -15.41 -11.98 7.43
C TYR A 10 -14.44 -12.58 6.42
N ASP A 11 -14.91 -12.90 5.22
CA ASP A 11 -14.06 -13.38 4.12
C ASP A 11 -12.73 -12.62 4.05
N TYR A 12 -11.64 -13.37 4.02
CA TYR A 12 -10.28 -12.86 4.11
C TYR A 12 -9.34 -13.72 3.28
N ASP A 13 -8.39 -13.08 2.62
CA ASP A 13 -7.40 -13.73 1.77
C ASP A 13 -6.03 -13.11 2.02
N LEU A 14 -5.18 -13.85 2.76
CA LEU A 14 -3.83 -13.42 3.11
C LEU A 14 -2.93 -13.28 1.87
N ASP A 15 -3.05 -14.20 0.91
CA ASP A 15 -2.30 -14.14 -0.34
C ASP A 15 -2.66 -12.89 -1.13
N LEU A 16 -3.96 -12.62 -1.28
CA LEU A 16 -4.45 -11.43 -1.98
C LEU A 16 -4.06 -10.15 -1.25
N THR A 17 -3.96 -10.18 0.09
CA THR A 17 -3.57 -9.03 0.92
C THR A 17 -2.08 -8.70 0.84
N LEU A 18 -1.23 -9.72 0.84
CA LEU A 18 0.22 -9.53 0.73
C LEU A 18 0.64 -9.20 -0.70
N TYR A 19 0.01 -9.80 -1.72
CA TYR A 19 0.38 -9.64 -3.13
C TYR A 19 0.60 -8.17 -3.56
N PRO A 20 -0.33 -7.23 -3.35
CA PRO A 20 -0.15 -5.84 -3.78
C PRO A 20 0.62 -4.98 -2.78
N SER A 21 0.94 -5.49 -1.60
CA SER A 21 1.59 -4.72 -0.52
C SER A 21 3.11 -4.71 -0.68
N PHE A 22 3.72 -3.56 -0.34
CA PHE A 22 5.17 -3.46 -0.23
C PHE A 22 5.73 -4.37 0.88
N THR A 23 4.91 -4.74 1.86
CA THR A 23 5.27 -5.72 2.90
C THR A 23 5.69 -7.07 2.30
N LEU A 24 5.22 -7.44 1.11
CA LEU A 24 5.61 -8.69 0.46
C LEU A 24 7.13 -8.84 0.32
N ALA A 25 7.87 -7.74 0.14
CA ALA A 25 9.32 -7.80 -0.02
C ALA A 25 10.04 -8.39 1.21
N PHE A 26 9.38 -8.38 2.38
CA PHE A 26 9.87 -8.88 3.65
C PHE A 26 9.47 -10.33 3.93
N PHE A 27 8.62 -10.91 3.08
CA PHE A 27 8.04 -12.23 3.28
C PHE A 27 8.41 -13.19 2.16
N GLU A 28 8.38 -14.47 2.48
CA GLU A 28 8.51 -15.58 1.56
C GLU A 28 7.43 -16.62 1.84
N LYS A 29 6.86 -17.18 0.77
CA LYS A 29 5.86 -18.24 0.88
C LYS A 29 6.55 -19.59 0.88
N ILE A 30 6.44 -20.33 1.99
CA ILE A 30 6.99 -21.68 2.15
C ILE A 30 5.81 -22.64 2.33
N GLY A 31 5.47 -23.36 1.27
CA GLY A 31 4.26 -24.18 1.23
C GLY A 31 3.00 -23.35 1.44
N ARG A 32 2.33 -23.52 2.59
CA ARG A 32 1.12 -22.77 2.98
C ARG A 32 1.40 -21.63 3.97
N GLU A 33 2.64 -21.45 4.40
CA GLU A 33 3.03 -20.43 5.39
C GLU A 33 3.64 -19.22 4.69
N TRP A 34 3.31 -18.01 5.15
CA TRP A 34 4.07 -16.81 4.86
C TRP A 34 5.06 -16.55 5.99
N VAL A 35 6.35 -16.56 5.68
CA VAL A 35 7.42 -16.38 6.65
C VAL A 35 8.07 -15.02 6.41
N LYS A 36 8.14 -14.19 7.44
CA LYS A 36 8.93 -12.95 7.40
C LYS A 36 10.41 -13.33 7.46
N ILE A 37 11.18 -12.96 6.44
CA ILE A 37 12.57 -13.41 6.26
C ILE A 37 13.61 -12.31 6.51
N LEU A 38 13.17 -11.06 6.68
CA LEU A 38 14.03 -9.89 6.79
C LEU A 38 13.56 -9.06 7.97
N GLY A 39 14.47 -8.49 8.74
CA GLY A 39 14.13 -7.40 9.66
C GLY A 39 13.52 -7.78 11.01
N ILE A 40 12.89 -6.83 11.70
CA ILE A 40 12.23 -7.03 13.00
C ILE A 40 11.11 -8.08 12.84
N PHE A 41 10.98 -9.01 13.78
CA PHE A 41 10.09 -10.17 13.67
C PHE A 41 10.43 -11.14 12.52
N SER A 42 11.69 -11.17 12.05
CA SER A 42 12.15 -12.26 11.18
C SER A 42 11.90 -13.62 11.85
N GLY A 43 11.42 -14.58 11.08
CA GLY A 43 10.91 -15.86 11.58
C GLY A 43 9.43 -15.85 11.97
N LEU A 44 8.72 -14.71 11.92
CA LEU A 44 7.25 -14.67 12.01
C LEU A 44 6.65 -15.51 10.90
N LYS A 45 5.76 -16.43 11.26
CA LYS A 45 4.99 -17.29 10.36
C LYS A 45 3.53 -16.94 10.46
N LEU A 46 2.89 -16.67 9.33
CA LEU A 46 1.46 -16.46 9.20
C LEU A 46 0.86 -17.59 8.37
N THR A 47 -0.14 -18.26 8.91
CA THR A 47 -0.84 -19.35 8.21
C THR A 47 -2.34 -19.16 8.33
N LEU A 48 -3.00 -18.98 7.18
CA LEU A 48 -4.46 -18.97 7.10
C LEU A 48 -4.95 -20.38 6.73
N ARG A 49 -5.78 -20.99 7.57
CA ARG A 49 -6.49 -22.23 7.25
C ARG A 49 -7.95 -22.08 7.66
N GLU A 50 -8.84 -22.44 6.74
CA GLU A 50 -10.28 -22.26 6.89
C GLU A 50 -10.57 -20.79 7.22
N ASN A 51 -11.02 -20.50 8.44
CA ASN A 51 -11.31 -19.15 8.91
C ASN A 51 -10.47 -18.78 10.13
N VAL A 52 -9.24 -19.28 10.20
CA VAL A 52 -8.34 -19.03 11.33
C VAL A 52 -6.97 -18.63 10.83
N LEU A 53 -6.51 -17.46 11.25
CA LEU A 53 -5.12 -17.03 11.07
C LEU A 53 -4.31 -17.46 12.29
N LYS A 54 -3.27 -18.25 12.08
CA LYS A 54 -2.31 -18.65 13.11
C LYS A 54 -1.00 -17.90 12.94
N ALA A 55 -0.42 -17.46 14.05
CA ALA A 55 0.90 -16.88 14.13
C ALA A 55 1.76 -17.58 15.19
N ASN A 56 3.06 -17.64 14.97
CA ASN A 56 4.03 -18.23 15.93
C ASN A 56 4.59 -17.21 16.95
N ILE A 57 3.92 -16.08 17.11
CA ILE A 57 4.23 -15.05 18.10
C ILE A 57 2.97 -14.72 18.90
N ASP A 58 3.17 -14.09 20.05
CA ASP A 58 2.12 -13.62 20.96
C ASP A 58 2.06 -12.10 21.01
N ASP A 59 1.98 -11.49 19.83
CA ASP A 59 1.78 -10.05 19.65
C ASP A 59 0.71 -9.84 18.59
N GLU A 60 -0.52 -9.59 19.05
CA GLU A 60 -1.69 -9.45 18.17
C GLU A 60 -1.57 -8.23 17.26
N GLU A 61 -0.97 -7.15 17.74
CA GLU A 61 -0.84 -5.92 16.96
C GLU A 61 0.09 -6.14 15.76
N VAL A 62 1.22 -6.82 15.98
CA VAL A 62 2.16 -7.21 14.93
C VAL A 62 1.48 -8.11 13.91
N VAL A 63 0.75 -9.13 14.37
CA VAL A 63 0.03 -10.05 13.49
C VAL A 63 -1.03 -9.29 12.69
N PHE A 64 -1.80 -8.40 13.29
CA PHE A 64 -2.78 -7.58 12.58
C PHE A 64 -2.14 -6.68 11.54
N ASN A 65 -1.05 -5.99 11.87
CA ASN A 65 -0.34 -5.11 10.94
C ASN A 65 0.13 -5.85 9.68
N PHE A 66 0.83 -6.97 9.85
CA PHE A 66 1.37 -7.74 8.73
C PHE A 66 0.33 -8.56 7.96
N SER A 67 -0.71 -9.05 8.64
CA SER A 67 -1.82 -9.76 7.96
C SER A 67 -2.80 -8.80 7.29
N GLY A 68 -2.80 -7.53 7.69
CA GLY A 68 -3.76 -6.51 7.28
C GLY A 68 -5.11 -6.58 7.98
N LEU A 69 -5.31 -7.48 8.95
CA LEU A 69 -6.58 -7.65 9.67
C LEU A 69 -6.99 -6.45 10.53
N TRP A 70 -6.07 -5.51 10.80
CA TRP A 70 -6.40 -4.22 11.43
C TRP A 70 -7.36 -3.37 10.60
N TYR A 71 -7.52 -3.65 9.30
CA TYR A 71 -8.32 -2.86 8.37
C TYR A 71 -9.42 -3.70 7.71
N ASN A 72 -10.68 -3.27 7.84
CA ASN A 72 -11.81 -3.85 7.13
C ASN A 72 -12.53 -2.81 6.27
N PRO A 73 -12.59 -2.96 4.94
CA PRO A 73 -13.21 -1.95 4.09
C PRO A 73 -14.71 -1.77 4.36
N ARG A 74 -15.39 -2.78 4.91
CA ARG A 74 -16.82 -2.71 5.26
C ARG A 74 -17.08 -1.66 6.35
N ASP A 75 -16.12 -1.43 7.24
CA ASP A 75 -16.29 -0.53 8.39
C ASP A 75 -16.33 0.95 7.97
N PHE A 76 -15.89 1.26 6.75
CA PHE A 76 -15.72 2.63 6.24
C PHE A 76 -16.70 3.00 5.13
N ILE A 77 -17.70 2.15 4.83
CA ILE A 77 -18.69 2.43 3.78
C ILE A 77 -19.51 3.70 4.05
N SER A 78 -19.72 4.05 5.32
CA SER A 78 -20.46 5.24 5.74
C SER A 78 -19.75 6.56 5.37
N GLU A 79 -18.41 6.54 5.27
CA GLU A 79 -17.59 7.69 4.87
C GLU A 79 -17.64 7.99 3.37
N VAL A 80 -18.08 7.03 2.56
CA VAL A 80 -18.16 7.20 1.11
C VAL A 80 -19.26 8.21 0.79
N ASN A 81 -18.96 9.15 -0.12
CA ASN A 81 -19.96 10.05 -0.67
C ASN A 81 -21.12 9.23 -1.27
N ARG A 82 -22.36 9.62 -0.96
CA ARG A 82 -23.60 8.96 -1.36
C ARG A 82 -23.61 8.55 -2.84
N ASP A 83 -23.12 9.41 -3.73
CA ASP A 83 -23.07 9.19 -5.17
C ASP A 83 -22.26 7.94 -5.58
N TYR A 84 -21.31 7.50 -4.75
CA TYR A 84 -20.44 6.36 -5.05
C TYR A 84 -20.69 5.14 -4.15
N ARG A 85 -21.59 5.22 -3.16
CA ARG A 85 -21.79 4.16 -2.16
C ARG A 85 -22.20 2.83 -2.78
N GLU A 86 -23.10 2.84 -3.77
CA GLU A 86 -23.54 1.61 -4.43
C GLU A 86 -22.38 0.95 -5.19
N ALA A 87 -21.64 1.74 -5.98
CA ALA A 87 -20.48 1.26 -6.72
C ALA A 87 -19.40 0.69 -5.79
N ILE A 88 -19.09 1.38 -4.70
CA ILE A 88 -18.12 0.91 -3.69
C ILE A 88 -18.62 -0.35 -2.98
N SER A 89 -19.92 -0.46 -2.68
CA SER A 89 -20.49 -1.66 -2.06
C SER A 89 -20.30 -2.89 -2.95
N LYS A 90 -20.48 -2.75 -4.27
CA LYS A 90 -20.22 -3.82 -5.25
C LYS A 90 -18.72 -4.17 -5.32
N ILE A 91 -17.83 -3.17 -5.26
CA ILE A 91 -16.38 -3.43 -5.16
C ILE A 91 -16.03 -4.19 -3.88
N ILE A 92 -16.59 -3.81 -2.72
CA ILE A 92 -16.38 -4.50 -1.45
C ILE A 92 -16.93 -5.93 -1.49
N LYS A 93 -18.03 -6.19 -2.19
CA LYS A 93 -18.53 -7.55 -2.37
C LYS A 93 -17.51 -8.45 -3.08
N VAL A 94 -16.79 -7.92 -4.07
CA VAL A 94 -15.80 -8.68 -4.86
C VAL A 94 -14.43 -8.74 -4.17
N TYR A 95 -13.97 -7.62 -3.61
CA TYR A 95 -12.62 -7.44 -3.09
C TYR A 95 -12.55 -7.30 -1.57
N GLY A 96 -13.65 -7.52 -0.84
CA GLY A 96 -13.68 -7.35 0.62
C GLY A 96 -12.72 -8.26 1.39
N LYS A 97 -12.29 -9.36 0.75
CA LYS A 97 -11.25 -10.27 1.29
C LYS A 97 -9.83 -9.71 1.23
N LEU A 98 -9.58 -8.72 0.37
CA LEU A 98 -8.33 -7.95 0.30
C LEU A 98 -8.30 -6.94 1.45
N ARG A 99 -7.26 -6.99 2.29
CA ARG A 99 -7.02 -6.04 3.38
C ARG A 99 -5.81 -5.16 3.10
N LEU A 100 -5.31 -4.44 4.10
CA LEU A 100 -4.12 -3.58 3.98
C LEU A 100 -2.98 -4.08 4.87
N SER A 101 -2.06 -4.87 4.33
CA SER A 101 -0.83 -5.22 5.06
C SER A 101 0.10 -4.01 5.15
N ILE A 102 0.54 -3.65 6.35
CA ILE A 102 1.47 -2.54 6.62
C ILE A 102 2.69 -3.00 7.43
N ASN A 103 3.77 -2.23 7.38
CA ASN A 103 4.93 -2.44 8.24
C ASN A 103 5.30 -1.11 8.95
N PRO A 104 4.76 -0.86 10.14
CA PRO A 104 5.07 0.36 10.91
C PRO A 104 6.41 0.26 11.66
N TYR A 105 7.03 -0.92 11.72
CA TYR A 105 8.19 -1.21 12.56
C TYR A 105 9.52 -0.90 11.86
N GLU A 106 9.55 -0.94 10.53
CA GLU A 106 10.77 -0.85 9.71
C GLU A 106 10.60 0.14 8.57
N LYS A 107 10.41 1.39 8.96
CA LYS A 107 10.02 2.48 8.07
C LYS A 107 11.10 2.84 7.06
N ASP A 108 12.36 2.82 7.46
CA ASP A 108 13.53 2.93 6.59
C ASP A 108 13.48 1.91 5.43
N LYS A 109 13.23 0.64 5.76
CA LYS A 109 13.19 -0.44 4.77
C LYS A 109 11.97 -0.34 3.86
N MET A 110 10.82 0.05 4.43
CA MET A 110 9.62 0.32 3.66
C MET A 110 9.82 1.49 2.69
N PHE A 111 10.46 2.57 3.14
CA PHE A 111 10.79 3.71 2.29
C PHE A 111 11.68 3.30 1.12
N ILE A 112 12.78 2.59 1.37
CA ILE A 112 13.67 2.06 0.32
C ILE A 112 12.89 1.16 -0.65
N THR A 113 12.08 0.24 -0.13
CA THR A 113 11.24 -0.68 -0.93
C THR A 113 10.31 0.09 -1.88
N ILE A 114 9.67 1.15 -1.39
CA ILE A 114 8.74 1.97 -2.17
C ILE A 114 9.49 2.81 -3.21
N VAL A 115 10.63 3.40 -2.86
CA VAL A 115 11.45 4.16 -3.81
C VAL A 115 11.93 3.27 -4.95
N LEU A 116 12.40 2.05 -4.64
CA LEU A 116 12.82 1.06 -5.63
C LEU A 116 11.70 0.65 -6.58
N SER A 117 10.44 0.69 -6.14
CA SER A 117 9.27 0.31 -6.96
C SER A 117 8.96 1.25 -8.12
N GLN A 118 9.63 2.40 -8.20
CA GLN A 118 9.43 3.36 -9.27
C GLN A 118 9.87 2.79 -10.62
N ARG A 119 8.91 2.65 -11.54
CA ARG A 119 9.14 2.25 -12.95
C ARG A 119 9.90 0.92 -13.10
N THR A 120 9.54 -0.07 -12.29
CA THR A 120 10.11 -1.42 -12.37
C THR A 120 9.07 -2.47 -11.97
N SER A 121 9.37 -3.74 -12.20
CA SER A 121 8.53 -4.85 -11.73
C SER A 121 8.74 -5.09 -10.24
N PHE A 122 7.69 -4.90 -9.44
CA PHE A 122 7.74 -5.12 -7.99
C PHE A 122 8.11 -6.56 -7.65
N HIS A 123 7.34 -7.52 -8.16
CA HIS A 123 7.49 -8.95 -7.83
C HIS A 123 8.78 -9.59 -8.36
N VAL A 124 9.42 -8.99 -9.37
CA VAL A 124 10.64 -9.55 -9.98
C VAL A 124 11.89 -8.83 -9.48
N ASN A 125 11.92 -7.50 -9.62
CA ASN A 125 13.14 -6.72 -9.36
C ASN A 125 13.18 -6.23 -7.92
N VAL A 126 12.10 -5.58 -7.44
CA VAL A 126 12.10 -4.93 -6.12
C VAL A 126 12.28 -5.94 -5.01
N VAL A 127 11.50 -7.04 -5.00
CA VAL A 127 11.61 -8.10 -3.99
C VAL A 127 13.04 -8.66 -3.95
N LYS A 128 13.64 -8.92 -5.12
CA LYS A 128 15.03 -9.40 -5.22
C LYS A 128 16.04 -8.38 -4.68
N TRP A 129 15.89 -7.10 -5.01
CA TRP A 129 16.79 -6.05 -4.55
C TRP A 129 16.69 -5.81 -3.05
N VAL A 130 15.48 -5.70 -2.50
CA VAL A 130 15.26 -5.52 -1.06
C VAL A 130 15.91 -6.65 -0.27
N ARG A 131 15.72 -7.91 -0.69
CA ARG A 131 16.35 -9.08 -0.05
C ARG A 131 17.88 -9.08 -0.12
N LYS A 132 18.47 -8.40 -1.10
CA LYS A 132 19.93 -8.25 -1.21
C LYS A 132 20.46 -7.08 -0.38
N ILE A 133 19.79 -5.93 -0.46
CA ILE A 133 20.16 -4.70 0.26
C ILE A 133 20.18 -4.93 1.77
N PHE A 134 19.19 -5.66 2.29
CA PHE A 134 19.05 -5.89 3.73
C PHE A 134 19.54 -7.28 4.18
N ARG A 135 20.59 -7.81 3.54
CA ARG A 135 21.27 -9.02 4.04
C ARG A 135 22.02 -8.75 5.35
N SER A 136 22.55 -7.54 5.48
CA SER A 136 23.20 -7.01 6.68
C SER A 136 22.25 -6.08 7.43
N ARG A 137 22.67 -5.67 8.63
CA ARG A 137 21.96 -4.67 9.45
C ARG A 137 21.84 -3.34 8.71
N GLU A 138 22.94 -2.86 8.15
CA GLU A 138 22.98 -1.66 7.32
C GLU A 138 22.65 -1.99 5.86
N PRO A 139 21.97 -1.09 5.12
CA PRO A 139 21.62 -1.32 3.72
C PRO A 139 22.86 -1.28 2.82
N ASP A 140 23.08 -2.36 2.07
CA ASP A 140 24.09 -2.41 1.01
C ASP A 140 23.49 -2.12 -0.36
N PHE A 141 23.76 -0.94 -0.90
CA PHE A 141 23.30 -0.55 -2.23
C PHE A 141 24.22 -1.07 -3.36
N ASN A 142 25.35 -1.72 -3.07
CA ASN A 142 26.28 -2.25 -4.08
C ASN A 142 25.84 -3.61 -4.66
N ILE A 143 24.56 -3.74 -4.96
CA ILE A 143 23.92 -5.00 -5.38
C ILE A 143 23.64 -5.09 -6.89
N GLY A 144 24.04 -4.06 -7.65
CA GLY A 144 23.92 -3.98 -9.11
C GLY A 144 24.05 -2.55 -9.65
N ARG A 145 23.99 -2.38 -10.98
CA ARG A 145 24.15 -1.09 -11.68
C ARG A 145 22.83 -0.42 -12.09
N SER A 146 21.71 -0.82 -11.48
CA SER A 146 20.40 -0.28 -11.85
C SER A 146 20.26 1.14 -11.32
N TYR A 147 19.83 2.07 -12.18
CA TYR A 147 19.62 3.46 -11.78
C TYR A 147 18.61 3.60 -10.63
N GLN A 148 17.66 2.67 -10.49
CA GLN A 148 16.71 2.66 -9.37
C GLN A 148 17.40 2.45 -8.02
N ILE A 149 18.49 1.67 -7.99
CA ILE A 149 19.25 1.39 -6.77
C ILE A 149 20.00 2.66 -6.34
N GLU A 150 20.68 3.34 -7.27
CA GLU A 150 21.35 4.62 -7.00
C GLU A 150 20.37 5.69 -6.52
N ARG A 151 19.21 5.80 -7.18
CA ARG A 151 18.16 6.75 -6.75
C ARG A 151 17.59 6.42 -5.38
N ALA A 152 17.52 5.14 -5.01
CA ALA A 152 17.08 4.71 -3.68
C ALA A 152 18.14 5.02 -2.61
N LYS A 153 19.43 4.84 -2.93
CA LYS A 153 20.56 5.25 -2.09
C LYS A 153 20.50 6.74 -1.81
N GLU A 154 20.48 7.57 -2.84
CA GLU A 154 20.43 9.03 -2.72
C GLU A 154 19.22 9.51 -1.90
N ALA A 155 18.03 8.93 -2.15
CA ALA A 155 16.82 9.25 -1.41
C ALA A 155 16.92 8.84 0.07
N TYR A 156 17.51 7.67 0.35
CA TYR A 156 17.67 7.17 1.73
C TYR A 156 18.67 8.02 2.50
N GLU A 157 19.87 8.25 1.96
CA GLU A 157 20.92 9.02 2.60
C GLU A 157 20.44 10.45 2.95
N THR A 158 19.64 11.06 2.08
CA THR A 158 19.10 12.40 2.32
C THR A 158 18.00 12.43 3.38
N CYS A 159 17.27 11.33 3.58
CA CYS A 159 16.03 11.33 4.36
C CYS A 159 16.02 10.40 5.56
N ILE A 160 17.14 9.75 5.86
CA ILE A 160 17.29 8.85 7.00
C ILE A 160 16.95 9.53 8.33
N GLU A 161 17.31 10.79 8.52
CA GLU A 161 16.99 11.55 9.73
C GLU A 161 15.47 11.74 9.88
N ILE A 162 14.79 12.19 8.81
CA ILE A 162 13.33 12.34 8.77
C ILE A 162 12.64 11.00 9.08
N LEU A 163 13.16 9.90 8.54
CA LEU A 163 12.64 8.55 8.77
C LEU A 163 12.90 8.07 10.21
N GLY A 164 14.03 8.43 10.82
CA GLY A 164 14.39 8.11 12.20
C GLY A 164 13.53 8.86 13.23
N GLU A 165 13.11 10.08 12.90
CA GLU A 165 12.16 10.88 13.69
C GLU A 165 10.72 10.38 13.56
N ASP A 166 10.39 9.65 12.49
CA ASP A 166 9.08 9.06 12.26
C ASP A 166 8.79 7.88 13.20
N LYS A 167 8.66 8.16 14.50
CA LYS A 167 8.18 7.23 15.54
C LYS A 167 6.67 7.30 15.71
N ASN A 168 5.91 7.55 14.64
CA ASN A 168 4.47 7.88 14.64
C ASN A 168 4.11 9.17 15.41
N ARG A 169 5.10 9.99 15.77
CA ARG A 169 4.91 11.25 16.51
C ARG A 169 4.59 12.43 15.60
N VAL A 170 5.22 12.47 14.42
CA VAL A 170 4.96 13.50 13.41
C VAL A 170 3.61 13.23 12.77
N ASP A 171 2.78 14.26 12.60
CA ASP A 171 1.50 14.10 11.90
C ASP A 171 1.73 13.72 10.41
N PRO A 172 0.82 12.95 9.80
CA PRO A 172 1.01 12.48 8.42
C PRO A 172 1.22 13.60 7.39
N TRP A 173 0.65 14.79 7.60
CA TRP A 173 0.74 15.88 6.62
C TRP A 173 2.08 16.60 6.68
N THR A 174 2.61 16.83 7.89
CA THR A 174 3.97 17.36 8.08
C THR A 174 5.01 16.39 7.53
N LEU A 175 4.91 15.10 7.89
CA LEU A 175 5.81 14.08 7.37
C LEU A 175 5.72 13.97 5.84
N ARG A 176 4.51 14.08 5.28
CA ARG A 176 4.32 14.11 3.83
C ARG A 176 5.10 15.25 3.17
N LYS A 177 5.08 16.45 3.75
CA LYS A 177 5.83 17.61 3.23
C LYS A 177 7.35 17.41 3.36
N LEU A 178 7.81 16.93 4.51
CA LEU A 178 9.24 16.65 4.75
C LEU A 178 9.78 15.65 3.72
N LEU A 179 9.09 14.52 3.54
CA LEU A 179 9.52 13.49 2.59
C LEU A 179 9.43 13.94 1.13
N LEU A 180 8.58 14.91 0.78
CA LEU A 180 8.56 15.48 -0.56
C LEU A 180 9.83 16.28 -0.87
N ASN A 181 10.57 16.76 0.11
CA ASN A 181 11.86 17.44 -0.13
C ASN A 181 12.99 16.47 -0.47
N CYS A 182 12.81 15.17 -0.21
CA CYS A 182 13.78 14.15 -0.57
C CYS A 182 13.99 14.07 -2.09
N PRO A 183 15.25 13.93 -2.56
CA PRO A 183 15.53 13.65 -3.95
C PRO A 183 14.88 12.33 -4.35
N ASN A 184 14.48 12.21 -5.62
CA ASN A 184 13.83 11.01 -6.18
C ASN A 184 12.51 10.56 -5.52
N VAL A 185 11.98 11.34 -4.58
CA VAL A 185 10.70 11.08 -3.92
C VAL A 185 9.62 11.96 -4.54
N GLY A 186 8.63 11.31 -5.13
CA GLY A 186 7.44 11.94 -5.68
C GLY A 186 6.20 11.74 -4.81
N VAL A 187 5.11 12.39 -5.17
CA VAL A 187 3.85 12.33 -4.41
C VAL A 187 3.35 10.90 -4.19
N LYS A 188 3.38 10.05 -5.24
CA LYS A 188 3.02 8.63 -5.13
C LYS A 188 3.86 7.92 -4.07
N THR A 189 5.18 8.13 -4.08
CA THR A 189 6.12 7.48 -3.19
C THR A 189 5.81 7.82 -1.73
N VAL A 190 5.56 9.10 -1.44
CA VAL A 190 5.23 9.54 -0.08
C VAL A 190 3.86 9.03 0.36
N ASP A 191 2.85 9.14 -0.50
CA ASP A 191 1.49 8.65 -0.19
C ASP A 191 1.52 7.13 0.06
N ALA A 192 2.32 6.38 -0.71
CA ALA A 192 2.54 4.94 -0.49
C ALA A 192 3.26 4.68 0.83
N TYR A 193 4.32 5.43 1.12
CA TYR A 193 5.04 5.30 2.38
C TYR A 193 4.09 5.48 3.57
N LEU A 194 3.28 6.54 3.56
CA LEU A 194 2.31 6.79 4.63
C LEU A 194 1.26 5.68 4.70
N LEU A 195 0.66 5.28 3.57
CA LEU A 195 -0.35 4.22 3.52
C LEU A 195 0.17 2.89 4.09
N PHE A 196 1.41 2.52 3.76
CA PHE A 196 1.97 1.21 4.10
C PHE A 196 2.81 1.20 5.40
N THR A 197 2.91 2.32 6.11
CA THR A 197 3.59 2.41 7.41
C THR A 197 2.72 2.96 8.54
N ARG A 198 1.53 3.50 8.25
CA ARG A 198 0.68 4.17 9.25
C ARG A 198 -0.80 3.83 9.11
N ARG A 199 -1.40 3.32 10.20
CA ARG A 199 -2.84 3.00 10.26
C ARG A 199 -3.73 4.22 10.02
N ASN A 200 -3.29 5.41 10.43
CA ASN A 200 -4.05 6.65 10.31
C ASN A 200 -3.86 7.36 8.96
N ALA A 201 -3.28 6.72 7.94
CA ALA A 201 -3.03 7.31 6.62
C ALA A 201 -3.82 6.66 5.47
N THR A 202 -4.83 5.83 5.77
CA THR A 202 -5.62 5.10 4.75
C THR A 202 -6.41 6.00 3.80
N PHE A 203 -6.61 7.26 4.15
CA PHE A 203 -7.24 8.27 3.29
C PHE A 203 -6.33 8.76 2.16
N LEU A 204 -5.02 8.45 2.20
CA LEU A 204 -4.09 8.74 1.11
C LEU A 204 -4.07 7.58 0.12
N ALA A 205 -4.49 7.86 -1.11
CA ALA A 205 -4.39 6.94 -2.23
C ALA A 205 -3.11 7.25 -3.04
N PRO A 206 -2.12 6.34 -3.09
CA PRO A 206 -0.93 6.51 -3.92
C PRO A 206 -1.30 6.54 -5.40
N ALA A 207 -1.45 7.75 -5.94
CA ALA A 207 -1.93 7.93 -7.30
C ALA A 207 -0.95 7.36 -8.32
N ASP A 208 -1.39 6.35 -9.07
CA ASP A 208 -0.64 5.76 -10.17
C ASP A 208 -1.49 5.50 -11.40
N ILE A 209 -0.88 4.88 -12.42
CA ILE A 209 -1.57 4.61 -13.68
C ILE A 209 -2.73 3.62 -13.51
N HIS A 210 -2.60 2.64 -12.61
CA HIS A 210 -3.64 1.64 -12.36
C HIS A 210 -4.84 2.30 -11.69
N PHE A 211 -4.61 3.09 -10.66
CA PHE A 211 -5.68 3.82 -9.98
C PHE A 211 -6.36 4.85 -10.89
N ARG A 212 -5.58 5.60 -11.68
CA ARG A 212 -6.14 6.56 -12.65
C ARG A 212 -7.01 5.88 -13.69
N LYS A 213 -6.54 4.77 -14.27
CA LYS A 213 -7.32 3.97 -15.24
C LYS A 213 -8.58 3.41 -14.60
N PHE A 214 -8.48 2.86 -13.40
CA PHE A 214 -9.60 2.33 -12.65
C PHE A 214 -10.67 3.40 -12.41
N VAL A 215 -10.27 4.58 -11.91
CA VAL A 215 -11.19 5.69 -11.69
C VAL A 215 -11.88 6.15 -12.98
N GLN A 216 -11.12 6.24 -14.07
CA GLN A 216 -11.66 6.61 -15.37
C GLN A 216 -12.67 5.58 -15.90
N LYS A 217 -12.37 4.28 -15.78
CA LYS A 217 -13.24 3.21 -16.30
C LYS A 217 -14.48 3.00 -15.45
N PHE A 218 -14.30 3.02 -14.14
CA PHE A 218 -15.34 2.61 -13.19
C PHE A 218 -16.26 3.76 -12.80
N PHE A 219 -15.69 4.92 -12.53
CA PHE A 219 -16.46 6.10 -12.12
C PHE A 219 -16.71 7.07 -13.28
N GLN A 220 -16.17 6.81 -14.48
CA GLN A 220 -16.27 7.68 -15.66
C GLN A 220 -15.74 9.10 -15.42
N ILE A 221 -14.77 9.23 -14.53
CA ILE A 221 -14.23 10.53 -14.13
C ILE A 221 -12.76 10.62 -14.53
N ARG A 222 -12.41 11.72 -15.21
CA ARG A 222 -11.01 12.05 -15.50
C ARG A 222 -10.49 13.01 -14.43
N ARG A 223 -9.47 12.59 -13.70
CA ARG A 223 -8.74 13.42 -12.73
C ARG A 223 -7.27 13.56 -13.12
N LYS A 224 -6.67 14.68 -12.77
CA LYS A 224 -5.24 14.95 -12.95
C LYS A 224 -4.43 14.21 -11.89
N MET A 225 -3.22 13.81 -12.24
CA MET A 225 -2.25 13.31 -11.27
C MET A 225 -1.84 14.44 -10.30
N PRO A 226 -1.50 14.11 -9.03
CA PRO A 226 -1.02 15.12 -8.10
C PRO A 226 0.28 15.77 -8.59
N SER A 227 0.38 17.09 -8.39
CA SER A 227 1.57 17.87 -8.72
C SER A 227 2.41 18.09 -7.47
N LYS A 228 3.70 17.72 -7.52
CA LYS A 228 4.66 17.91 -6.41
C LYS A 228 4.70 19.39 -5.97
N ASN A 229 4.73 20.33 -6.91
CA ASN A 229 4.76 21.77 -6.63
C ASN A 229 3.57 22.25 -5.81
N TYR A 230 2.38 21.70 -6.05
CA TYR A 230 1.20 22.01 -5.23
C TYR A 230 1.21 21.25 -3.91
N CYS A 231 1.60 19.98 -3.91
CA CYS A 231 1.63 19.15 -2.70
C CYS A 231 2.66 19.60 -1.66
N MET A 232 3.73 20.30 -2.06
CA MET A 232 4.66 20.94 -1.13
C MET A 232 4.03 22.16 -0.44
N LYS A 233 3.18 22.91 -1.16
CA LYS A 233 2.57 24.15 -0.65
C LYS A 233 1.27 23.90 0.13
N TYR A 234 0.45 22.95 -0.31
CA TYR A 234 -0.91 22.77 0.17
C TYR A 234 -1.18 21.35 0.68
N MET A 235 -2.01 21.25 1.72
CA MET A 235 -2.66 20.00 2.10
C MET A 235 -3.84 19.72 1.15
N CYS A 236 -4.28 18.47 1.04
CA CYS A 236 -5.34 18.13 0.08
C CYS A 236 -6.67 18.85 0.40
N GLN A 237 -6.95 19.15 1.67
CA GLN A 237 -8.16 19.84 2.12
C GLN A 237 -8.21 21.30 1.65
N THR A 238 -7.05 21.96 1.60
CA THR A 238 -6.88 23.39 1.27
C THR A 238 -6.33 23.63 -0.13
N CYS A 239 -5.99 22.56 -0.87
CA CYS A 239 -5.40 22.68 -2.20
C CYS A 239 -6.43 23.21 -3.23
N PRO A 240 -6.09 24.22 -4.05
CA PRO A 240 -6.98 24.72 -5.10
C PRO A 240 -7.28 23.68 -6.19
N LEU A 241 -6.48 22.61 -6.27
CA LEU A 241 -6.67 21.52 -7.21
C LEU A 241 -7.42 20.32 -6.62
N LYS A 242 -7.92 20.39 -5.37
CA LYS A 242 -8.45 19.22 -4.64
C LYS A 242 -9.51 18.41 -5.40
N ASP A 243 -10.45 19.09 -6.07
CA ASP A 243 -11.50 18.41 -6.84
C ASP A 243 -11.03 17.96 -8.23
N LYS A 244 -9.93 18.51 -8.76
CA LYS A 244 -9.36 18.15 -10.07
C LYS A 244 -8.27 17.08 -9.97
N CYS A 245 -7.59 17.00 -8.82
CA CYS A 245 -6.54 16.05 -8.50
C CYS A 245 -7.15 14.71 -8.05
N ILE A 246 -6.62 13.60 -8.54
CA ILE A 246 -7.14 12.27 -8.21
C ILE A 246 -7.01 11.94 -6.72
N THR A 247 -5.91 12.34 -6.07
CA THR A 247 -5.71 12.10 -4.62
C THR A 247 -6.71 12.90 -3.79
N GLY A 248 -6.88 14.20 -4.09
CA GLY A 248 -7.83 15.05 -3.39
C GLY A 248 -9.28 14.61 -3.59
N TRP A 249 -9.63 14.25 -4.82
CA TRP A 249 -10.96 13.71 -5.16
C TRP A 249 -11.23 12.38 -4.46
N ALA A 250 -10.26 11.45 -4.46
CA ALA A 250 -10.42 10.15 -3.80
C ALA A 250 -10.57 10.32 -2.28
N MET A 251 -9.74 11.16 -1.66
CA MET A 251 -9.82 11.44 -0.23
C MET A 251 -11.18 12.04 0.16
N LYS A 252 -11.69 13.00 -0.63
CA LYS A 252 -13.00 13.63 -0.41
C LYS A 252 -14.17 12.64 -0.53
N ASN A 253 -14.11 11.74 -1.52
CA ASN A 253 -15.27 10.90 -1.86
C ASN A 253 -15.24 9.52 -1.21
N PHE A 254 -14.09 9.04 -0.76
CA PHE A 254 -13.92 7.70 -0.20
C PHE A 254 -13.38 7.68 1.23
N GLY A 255 -12.92 8.81 1.77
CA GLY A 255 -12.38 8.87 3.14
C GLY A 255 -11.31 7.81 3.35
N ARG A 256 -11.43 7.04 4.45
CA ARG A 256 -10.51 5.95 4.79
C ARG A 256 -10.53 4.75 3.84
N LEU A 257 -11.42 4.70 2.84
CA LEU A 257 -11.38 3.69 1.77
C LEU A 257 -10.44 4.05 0.61
N ALA A 258 -9.93 5.28 0.53
CA ALA A 258 -9.17 5.73 -0.63
C ALA A 258 -7.92 4.88 -0.92
N GLY A 259 -7.09 4.61 0.10
CA GLY A 259 -5.87 3.80 -0.03
C GLY A 259 -6.16 2.32 -0.32
N TRP A 260 -7.20 1.77 0.29
CA TRP A 260 -7.66 0.42 -0.03
C TRP A 260 -8.16 0.30 -1.47
N LEU A 261 -8.97 1.28 -1.93
CA LEU A 261 -9.46 1.31 -3.30
C LEU A 261 -8.32 1.42 -4.33
N GLN A 262 -7.24 2.14 -3.99
CA GLN A 262 -6.03 2.17 -4.81
C GLN A 262 -5.37 0.79 -4.92
N THR A 263 -5.34 0.04 -3.81
CA THR A 263 -4.81 -1.34 -3.78
C THR A 263 -5.69 -2.28 -4.61
N VAL A 264 -7.02 -2.16 -4.50
CA VAL A 264 -7.99 -2.87 -5.35
C VAL A 264 -7.74 -2.56 -6.82
N ALA A 265 -7.56 -1.29 -7.19
CA ALA A 265 -7.33 -0.89 -8.56
C ALA A 265 -6.06 -1.53 -9.16
N TYR A 266 -4.98 -1.65 -8.37
CA TYR A 266 -3.78 -2.36 -8.79
C TYR A 266 -4.06 -3.85 -9.05
N VAL A 267 -4.66 -4.55 -8.09
CA VAL A 267 -5.00 -5.98 -8.20
C VAL A 267 -5.92 -6.23 -9.39
N HIS A 268 -6.96 -5.40 -9.53
CA HIS A 268 -7.93 -5.49 -10.60
C HIS A 268 -7.27 -5.33 -11.97
N ASP A 269 -6.39 -4.34 -12.12
CA ASP A 269 -5.69 -4.14 -13.38
C ASP A 269 -4.77 -5.31 -13.73
N LYS A 270 -4.01 -5.85 -12.76
CA LYS A 270 -3.10 -6.99 -12.96
C LYS A 270 -3.83 -8.30 -13.29
N ASN A 271 -5.03 -8.49 -12.75
CA ASN A 271 -5.78 -9.72 -12.95
C ASN A 271 -6.71 -9.66 -14.18
N TYR A 272 -7.24 -8.48 -14.51
CA TYR A 272 -8.27 -8.34 -15.54
C TYR A 272 -7.91 -7.33 -16.63
N CYS A 273 -7.83 -6.03 -16.30
CA CYS A 273 -7.73 -4.98 -17.32
C CYS A 273 -6.48 -5.08 -18.21
N SER A 274 -5.30 -5.31 -17.62
CA SER A 274 -4.05 -5.42 -18.37
C SER A 274 -3.96 -6.69 -19.23
N LYS A 275 -4.82 -7.67 -18.96
CA LYS A 275 -4.91 -8.96 -19.66
C LYS A 275 -6.13 -9.04 -20.59
N ASN A 276 -6.87 -7.94 -20.76
CA ASN A 276 -8.11 -7.87 -21.54
C ASN A 276 -9.17 -8.92 -21.15
N ARG A 277 -9.25 -9.31 -19.87
CA ARG A 277 -10.20 -10.33 -19.39
C ARG A 277 -11.54 -9.74 -18.96
N CYS A 278 -12.16 -8.93 -19.83
CA CYS A 278 -13.42 -8.25 -19.52
C CYS A 278 -14.58 -9.23 -19.36
N GLU A 279 -14.60 -10.32 -20.13
CA GLU A 279 -15.70 -11.31 -20.12
C GLU A 279 -15.85 -12.03 -18.78
N THR A 280 -14.73 -12.34 -18.13
CA THR A 280 -14.68 -13.01 -16.82
C THR A 280 -14.48 -12.03 -15.67
N CYS A 281 -14.62 -10.73 -15.91
CA CYS A 281 -14.37 -9.70 -14.92
C CYS A 281 -15.53 -9.65 -13.89
N PRO A 282 -15.27 -9.80 -12.59
CA PRO A 282 -16.33 -9.80 -11.57
C PRO A 282 -16.98 -8.42 -11.35
N LEU A 283 -16.42 -7.38 -11.96
CA LEU A 283 -16.97 -6.03 -11.94
C LEU A 283 -17.46 -5.57 -13.33
N ARG A 284 -17.70 -6.50 -14.26
CA ARG A 284 -18.15 -6.18 -15.62
C ARG A 284 -19.44 -5.36 -15.62
N ASP A 285 -20.44 -5.74 -14.82
CA ASP A 285 -21.78 -5.13 -14.82
C ASP A 285 -21.80 -3.68 -14.29
N VAL A 286 -20.70 -3.25 -13.69
CA VAL A 286 -20.51 -1.90 -13.15
C VAL A 286 -19.38 -1.14 -13.82
N CYS A 287 -18.57 -1.83 -14.63
CA CYS A 287 -17.63 -1.21 -15.54
C CYS A 287 -18.38 -0.69 -16.75
N LYS A 288 -18.18 0.59 -17.09
CA LYS A 288 -18.88 1.25 -18.20
C LYS A 288 -18.04 1.31 -19.48
N TYR A 289 -17.10 0.37 -19.61
CA TYR A 289 -16.17 0.20 -20.74
C TYR A 289 -16.05 -1.27 -21.10
#